data_AF-A0A537VKF7-F1
#
_entry.id   AF-A0A537VKF7-F1
#
_cell.length_a   1.000
_cell.length_b   1.000
_cell.length_c   1.000
_cell.angle_alpha   90.00
_cell.angle_beta   90.00
_cell.angle_gamma   90.00
#
_symmetry.space_group_name_H-M   'P 1'
#
loop_
_entity.id
_entity.type
_entity.pdbx_description
1 polymer ?
#
loop_
_entity_poly.entity_id
_entity_poly.type
_entity_poly.pdbx_seq_one_letter_code
_entity_poly.pdbx_strand_id
1 'polypeptide(L)'
;MEEYGAEPARFGASTEPLEAGERDRRVPGHHHEPEDPTRAETVAQPVKVDNELYVRDYGRCVLCYKCVEACGTDAQHTFAIAVAGRGFDARISTEYAVPLDASACVYCGNCIGVCPTGALMFKSEHDMRAAGTWDEERQAVTNTICPYCGVGCELEVHVQDNAIVKVTSPMDQDITNGHLCIKGRFGFQYVQRRKKDRT
;
A
#
# COMPACT_ATOMS: atom_id res chain seq x y z
N MET A 1 15.72 -14.64 14.66
CA MET A 1 15.08 -15.97 14.53
C MET A 1 15.60 -16.92 15.59
N GLU A 2 16.92 -17.03 15.78
CA GLU A 2 17.52 -17.83 16.87
C GLU A 2 17.02 -17.44 18.26
N GLU A 3 16.89 -16.14 18.56
CA GLU A 3 16.37 -15.64 19.84
C GLU A 3 14.96 -16.18 20.18
N TYR A 4 14.12 -16.40 19.16
CA TYR A 4 12.76 -16.90 19.33
C TYR A 4 12.64 -18.42 19.15
N GLY A 5 13.76 -19.13 18.95
CA GLY A 5 13.75 -20.56 18.61
C GLY A 5 12.95 -20.86 17.34
N ALA A 6 12.86 -19.90 16.42
CA ALA A 6 12.08 -20.07 15.20
C ALA A 6 12.84 -20.98 14.23
N GLU A 7 12.23 -22.11 13.87
CA GLU A 7 12.74 -23.05 12.86
C GLU A 7 11.82 -23.07 11.61
N PRO A 8 11.83 -22.05 10.74
CA PRO A 8 10.96 -22.03 9.55
C PRO A 8 11.18 -23.21 8.61
N ALA A 9 12.41 -23.74 8.55
CA ALA A 9 12.79 -24.85 7.69
C ALA A 9 11.99 -26.14 7.98
N ARG A 10 11.39 -26.28 9.16
CA ARG A 10 10.53 -27.44 9.52
C ARG A 10 9.29 -27.59 8.63
N PHE A 11 8.91 -26.52 7.93
CA PHE A 11 7.78 -26.49 7.01
C PHE A 11 8.17 -26.77 5.55
N GLY A 12 9.45 -27.05 5.27
CA GLY A 12 9.96 -27.24 3.92
C GLY A 12 10.32 -25.92 3.22
N ALA A 13 10.78 -26.02 1.97
CA ALA A 13 11.05 -24.85 1.15
C ALA A 13 9.73 -24.17 0.75
N SER A 14 9.73 -22.83 0.67
CA SER A 14 8.57 -22.08 0.14
C SER A 14 8.17 -22.60 -1.23
N THR A 15 6.87 -22.68 -1.52
CA THR A 15 6.36 -22.80 -2.88
C THR A 15 6.76 -21.60 -3.74
N GLU A 16 6.69 -21.75 -5.06
CA GLU A 16 6.93 -20.64 -5.99
C GLU A 16 5.84 -19.57 -5.84
N PRO A 17 6.15 -18.29 -6.15
CA PRO A 17 5.14 -17.24 -6.18
C PRO A 17 3.98 -17.62 -7.10
N LEU A 18 2.75 -17.37 -6.63
CA LEU A 18 1.54 -17.66 -7.40
C LEU A 18 1.37 -16.68 -8.55
N GLU A 19 0.69 -17.12 -9.61
CA GLU A 19 0.44 -16.30 -10.79
C GLU A 19 -0.47 -15.10 -10.47
N ALA A 20 -0.37 -14.04 -11.29
CA ALA A 20 -1.18 -12.85 -11.12
C ALA A 20 -2.69 -13.18 -11.10
N GLY A 21 -3.39 -12.70 -10.06
CA GLY A 21 -4.84 -12.92 -9.89
C GLY A 21 -5.23 -14.35 -9.50
N GLU A 22 -4.30 -15.26 -9.26
CA GLU A 22 -4.62 -16.60 -8.77
C GLU A 22 -5.21 -16.57 -7.36
N ARG A 23 -4.56 -15.86 -6.42
CA ARG A 23 -5.07 -15.71 -5.05
C ARG A 23 -6.42 -15.03 -5.00
N ASP A 24 -6.71 -14.11 -5.92
CA ASP A 24 -7.99 -13.39 -5.98
C ASP A 24 -9.17 -14.31 -6.29
N ARG A 25 -8.92 -15.38 -7.06
CA ARG A 25 -9.92 -16.40 -7.42
C ARG A 25 -10.21 -17.39 -6.29
N ARG A 26 -9.40 -17.44 -5.24
CA ARG A 26 -9.62 -18.34 -4.09
C ARG A 26 -10.83 -17.89 -3.29
N VAL A 27 -11.79 -18.81 -3.14
CA VAL A 27 -13.10 -18.54 -2.54
C VAL A 27 -12.97 -18.52 -1.00
N PRO A 28 -13.42 -17.46 -0.32
CA PRO A 28 -13.49 -17.44 1.13
C PRO A 28 -14.31 -18.63 1.64
N GLY A 29 -13.78 -19.37 2.60
CA GLY A 29 -14.50 -20.52 3.15
C GLY A 29 -14.12 -21.87 2.53
N HIS A 30 -13.32 -21.89 1.46
CA HIS A 30 -12.68 -23.11 0.95
C HIS A 30 -11.27 -23.27 1.53
N HIS A 31 -10.89 -24.51 1.88
CA HIS A 31 -9.50 -24.87 2.15
C HIS A 31 -9.00 -25.48 0.85
N HIS A 32 -8.02 -24.85 0.22
CA HIS A 32 -7.30 -25.49 -0.87
C HIS A 32 -6.30 -26.47 -0.26
N GLU A 33 -6.34 -27.72 -0.72
CA GLU A 33 -5.29 -28.67 -0.37
C GLU A 33 -3.98 -28.19 -1.01
N PRO A 34 -2.87 -28.22 -0.27
CA PRO A 34 -1.57 -27.86 -0.84
C PRO A 34 -1.24 -28.83 -1.97
N GLU A 35 -0.71 -28.30 -3.08
CA GLU A 35 -0.27 -29.13 -4.22
C GLU A 35 0.88 -30.06 -3.83
N ASP A 36 1.74 -29.60 -2.93
CA ASP A 36 2.85 -30.35 -2.36
C ASP A 36 2.89 -30.15 -0.83
N PRO A 37 2.49 -31.15 -0.02
CA PRO A 37 2.47 -31.04 1.44
C PRO A 37 3.88 -30.98 2.07
N THR A 38 4.95 -31.15 1.27
CA THR A 38 6.34 -31.06 1.73
C THR A 38 6.94 -29.66 1.56
N ARG A 39 6.19 -28.74 0.93
CA ARG A 39 6.59 -27.34 0.74
C ARG A 39 5.76 -26.40 1.62
N ALA A 40 6.39 -25.33 2.06
CA ALA A 40 5.72 -24.28 2.81
C ALA A 40 4.89 -23.40 1.87
N GLU A 41 3.62 -23.19 2.18
CA GLU A 41 2.76 -22.25 1.48
C GLU A 41 3.31 -20.82 1.55
N THR A 42 3.02 -20.02 0.51
CA THR A 42 3.50 -18.63 0.40
C THR A 42 2.37 -17.68 0.01
N VAL A 43 2.51 -16.42 0.43
CA VAL A 43 1.66 -15.31 -0.04
C VAL A 43 2.31 -14.51 -1.17
N ALA A 44 3.52 -14.91 -1.59
CA ALA A 44 4.24 -14.29 -2.68
C ALA A 44 3.43 -14.36 -3.98
N GLN A 45 3.29 -13.21 -4.63
CA GLN A 45 2.51 -13.02 -5.85
C GLN A 45 2.98 -11.73 -6.53
N PRO A 46 2.74 -11.56 -7.85
CA PRO A 46 3.03 -10.33 -8.54
C PRO A 46 2.38 -9.09 -7.91
N VAL A 47 3.11 -7.98 -7.92
CA VAL A 47 2.63 -6.67 -7.47
C VAL A 47 1.46 -6.22 -8.34
N LYS A 48 0.41 -5.67 -7.73
CA LYS A 48 -0.70 -5.04 -8.45
C LYS A 48 -0.46 -3.54 -8.54
N VAL A 49 -0.38 -3.02 -9.76
CA VAL A 49 -0.32 -1.59 -10.05
C VAL A 49 -1.73 -1.16 -10.46
N ASP A 50 -2.44 -0.44 -9.59
CA ASP A 50 -3.81 0.00 -9.89
C ASP A 50 -3.79 1.20 -10.85
N ASN A 51 -2.86 2.14 -10.65
CA ASN A 51 -2.66 3.31 -11.51
C ASN A 51 -1.29 3.96 -11.23
N GLU A 52 -1.06 5.14 -11.81
CA GLU A 52 0.16 5.96 -11.63
C GLU A 52 0.37 6.49 -10.19
N LEU A 53 -0.53 6.21 -9.26
CA LEU A 53 -0.48 6.70 -7.88
C LEU A 53 -0.35 5.56 -6.86
N TYR A 54 -0.94 4.40 -7.12
CA TYR A 54 -1.26 3.41 -6.10
C TYR A 54 -0.75 2.00 -6.47
N VAL A 55 0.01 1.39 -5.55
CA VAL A 55 0.58 0.04 -5.70
C VAL A 55 0.19 -0.84 -4.52
N ARG A 56 -0.12 -2.11 -4.80
CA ARG A 56 -0.39 -3.17 -3.83
C ARG A 56 0.59 -4.32 -3.98
N ASP A 57 1.59 -4.37 -3.11
CA ASP A 57 2.52 -5.49 -2.94
C ASP A 57 2.08 -6.35 -1.74
N TYR A 58 1.09 -7.21 -1.97
CA TYR A 58 0.56 -8.07 -0.93
C TYR A 58 1.52 -9.17 -0.47
N GLY A 59 2.65 -9.40 -1.17
CA GLY A 59 3.72 -10.28 -0.69
C GLY A 59 4.40 -9.72 0.56
N ARG A 60 4.34 -8.40 0.78
CA ARG A 60 4.83 -7.72 1.99
C ARG A 60 3.76 -7.54 3.08
N CYS A 61 2.52 -7.97 2.84
CA CYS A 61 1.44 -7.74 3.78
C CYS A 61 1.54 -8.69 4.99
N VAL A 62 1.55 -8.12 6.19
CA VAL A 62 1.54 -8.87 7.46
C VAL A 62 0.15 -9.01 8.08
N LEU A 63 -0.91 -8.70 7.32
CA LEU A 63 -2.31 -8.76 7.76
C LEU A 63 -2.59 -8.04 9.10
N CYS A 64 -1.97 -6.88 9.32
CA CYS A 64 -2.16 -6.08 10.54
C CYS A 64 -3.50 -5.31 10.63
N TYR A 65 -4.32 -5.35 9.56
CA TYR A 65 -5.64 -4.72 9.44
C TYR A 65 -5.74 -3.20 9.56
N LYS A 66 -4.66 -2.47 9.87
CA LYS A 66 -4.65 -1.00 9.89
C LYS A 66 -5.24 -0.34 8.64
N CYS A 67 -4.97 -0.90 7.46
CA CYS A 67 -5.53 -0.38 6.21
C CYS A 67 -7.05 -0.56 6.10
N VAL A 68 -7.59 -1.65 6.66
CA VAL A 68 -9.04 -1.93 6.69
C VAL A 68 -9.72 -0.97 7.64
N GLU A 69 -9.17 -0.77 8.84
CA GLU A 69 -9.66 0.19 9.83
C GLU A 69 -9.66 1.63 9.28
N ALA A 70 -8.55 2.06 8.67
CA ALA A 70 -8.45 3.37 8.04
C ALA A 70 -9.42 3.55 6.85
N CYS A 71 -9.73 2.48 6.10
CA CYS A 71 -10.73 2.54 5.04
C CYS A 71 -12.17 2.54 5.57
N GLY A 72 -12.38 1.92 6.73
CA GLY A 72 -13.64 1.82 7.44
C GLY A 72 -13.79 2.89 8.51
N THR A 73 -14.01 2.45 9.74
CA THR A 73 -14.51 3.26 10.87
C THR A 73 -13.56 4.34 11.35
N ASP A 74 -12.26 4.20 11.10
CA ASP A 74 -11.29 5.04 11.80
C ASP A 74 -10.97 6.31 11.02
N ALA A 75 -11.25 6.34 9.72
CA ALA A 75 -11.07 7.54 8.92
C ALA A 75 -12.11 7.68 7.80
N GLN A 76 -12.03 6.82 6.79
CA GLN A 76 -12.65 7.13 5.50
C GLN A 76 -14.14 6.77 5.39
N HIS A 77 -14.61 5.78 6.16
CA HIS A 77 -15.99 5.26 6.10
C HIS A 77 -16.44 4.81 4.70
N THR A 78 -15.50 4.38 3.85
CA THR A 78 -15.79 3.89 2.49
C THR A 78 -15.90 2.37 2.45
N PHE A 79 -15.17 1.65 3.31
CA PHE A 79 -15.20 0.18 3.38
C PHE A 79 -14.86 -0.52 2.03
N ALA A 80 -14.02 0.12 1.20
CA ALA A 80 -13.62 -0.41 -0.11
C ALA A 80 -12.66 -1.60 -0.03
N ILE A 81 -12.01 -1.83 1.12
CA ILE A 81 -11.14 -2.97 1.32
C ILE A 81 -11.47 -3.67 2.63
N ALA A 82 -11.41 -5.00 2.62
CA ALA A 82 -11.63 -5.87 3.75
C ALA A 82 -10.68 -7.08 3.69
N VAL A 83 -10.72 -7.91 4.72
CA VAL A 83 -10.03 -9.21 4.72
C VAL A 83 -10.90 -10.22 3.99
N ALA A 84 -10.33 -10.88 2.99
CA ALA A 84 -10.94 -12.01 2.29
C ALA A 84 -10.10 -13.27 2.52
N GLY A 85 -10.75 -14.44 2.50
CA GLY A 85 -10.08 -15.74 2.72
C GLY A 85 -9.80 -16.04 4.19
N ARG A 86 -9.04 -17.12 4.43
CA ARG A 86 -8.61 -17.58 5.77
C ARG A 86 -7.28 -18.33 5.65
N GLY A 87 -6.55 -18.46 6.76
CA GLY A 87 -5.24 -19.14 6.74
C GLY A 87 -4.29 -18.50 5.72
N PHE A 88 -3.60 -19.31 4.93
CA PHE A 88 -2.70 -18.83 3.87
C PHE A 88 -3.41 -18.08 2.74
N ASP A 89 -4.74 -18.19 2.60
CA ASP A 89 -5.52 -17.46 1.60
C ASP A 89 -5.99 -16.09 2.08
N ALA A 90 -5.75 -15.76 3.35
CA ALA A 90 -6.09 -14.47 3.91
C ALA A 90 -5.34 -13.35 3.15
N ARG A 91 -6.08 -12.34 2.71
CA ARG A 91 -5.57 -11.21 1.93
C ARG A 91 -6.47 -9.99 2.09
N ILE A 92 -5.91 -8.82 1.88
CA ILE A 92 -6.71 -7.61 1.70
C ILE A 92 -7.31 -7.65 0.29
N SER A 93 -8.61 -7.41 0.18
CA SER A 93 -9.34 -7.43 -1.08
C SER A 93 -10.44 -6.37 -1.09
N THR A 94 -10.78 -5.93 -2.28
CA THR A 94 -12.02 -5.22 -2.61
C THR A 94 -13.20 -6.19 -2.65
N GLU A 95 -14.42 -5.65 -2.70
CA GLU A 95 -15.61 -6.41 -3.04
C GLU A 95 -15.44 -7.14 -4.38
N TYR A 96 -15.82 -8.42 -4.42
CA TYR A 96 -15.67 -9.28 -5.60
C TYR A 96 -14.25 -9.35 -6.21
N ALA A 97 -13.21 -8.93 -5.46
CA ALA A 97 -11.82 -8.88 -5.92
C ALA A 97 -11.61 -8.06 -7.22
N VAL A 98 -12.42 -7.02 -7.43
CA VAL A 98 -12.28 -6.11 -8.59
C VAL A 98 -11.13 -5.10 -8.39
N PRO A 99 -10.59 -4.50 -9.47
CA PRO A 99 -9.67 -3.37 -9.36
C PRO A 99 -10.22 -2.20 -8.54
N LEU A 100 -9.34 -1.36 -7.97
CA LEU A 100 -9.79 -0.27 -7.08
C LEU A 100 -10.73 0.74 -7.78
N ASP A 101 -10.54 1.01 -9.06
CA ASP A 101 -11.40 1.91 -9.87
C ASP A 101 -12.77 1.33 -10.19
N ALA A 102 -12.92 0.00 -10.10
CA ALA A 102 -14.19 -0.71 -10.22
C ALA A 102 -14.83 -1.00 -8.84
N SER A 103 -14.21 -0.53 -7.75
CA SER A 103 -14.70 -0.71 -6.37
C SER A 103 -15.26 0.59 -5.79
N ALA A 104 -15.72 0.55 -4.54
CA ALA A 104 -16.09 1.74 -3.76
C ALA A 104 -14.92 2.70 -3.45
N CYS A 105 -13.67 2.35 -3.77
CA CYS A 105 -12.48 3.13 -3.44
C CYS A 105 -12.52 4.55 -4.04
N VAL A 106 -12.32 5.56 -3.18
CA VAL A 106 -12.21 6.98 -3.58
C VAL A 106 -10.76 7.46 -3.72
N TYR A 107 -9.79 6.55 -3.68
CA TYR A 107 -8.36 6.83 -3.79
C TYR A 107 -7.83 7.89 -2.81
N CYS A 108 -8.34 7.94 -1.57
CA CYS A 108 -7.81 8.88 -0.55
C CYS A 108 -6.38 8.52 -0.10
N GLY A 109 -6.00 7.24 -0.19
CA GLY A 109 -4.67 6.75 0.16
C GLY A 109 -4.35 6.76 1.67
N ASN A 110 -5.34 6.91 2.56
CA ASN A 110 -5.12 6.79 4.01
C ASN A 110 -4.62 5.38 4.39
N CYS A 111 -5.01 4.34 3.64
CA CYS A 111 -4.48 2.99 3.76
C CYS A 111 -2.98 2.88 3.44
N ILE A 112 -2.43 3.71 2.55
CA ILE A 112 -0.98 3.82 2.33
C ILE A 112 -0.32 4.46 3.56
N GLY A 113 -0.91 5.54 4.08
CA GLY A 113 -0.36 6.27 5.23
C GLY A 113 -0.20 5.44 6.50
N VAL A 114 -0.97 4.36 6.65
CA VAL A 114 -0.92 3.48 7.83
C VAL A 114 -0.26 2.12 7.57
N CYS A 115 0.16 1.83 6.33
CA CYS A 115 0.72 0.52 5.98
C CYS A 115 2.17 0.40 6.50
N PRO A 116 2.46 -0.49 7.47
CA PRO A 116 3.78 -0.51 8.11
C PRO A 116 4.86 -1.20 7.27
N THR A 117 4.50 -1.98 6.26
CA THR A 117 5.43 -2.81 5.48
C THR A 117 5.62 -2.33 4.04
N GLY A 118 4.91 -1.28 3.63
CA GLY A 118 4.87 -0.84 2.23
C GLY A 118 4.10 -1.79 1.31
N ALA A 119 3.26 -2.68 1.85
CA ALA A 119 2.35 -3.50 1.04
C ALA A 119 1.32 -2.66 0.28
N LEU A 120 0.99 -1.48 0.79
CA LEU A 120 0.23 -0.44 0.10
C LEU A 120 1.14 0.79 0.05
N MET A 121 1.45 1.29 -1.14
CA MET A 121 2.43 2.37 -1.29
C MET A 121 2.19 3.24 -2.51
N PHE A 122 2.86 4.40 -2.53
CA PHE A 122 2.91 5.27 -3.70
C PHE A 122 3.61 4.54 -4.85
N LYS A 123 3.12 4.72 -6.09
CA LYS A 123 3.80 4.21 -7.29
C LYS A 123 5.22 4.76 -7.42
N SER A 124 5.42 6.05 -7.13
CA SER A 124 6.74 6.69 -7.13
C SER A 124 7.71 6.02 -6.16
N GLU A 125 7.28 5.77 -4.92
CA GLU A 125 8.08 5.08 -3.93
C GLU A 125 8.40 3.64 -4.34
N HIS A 126 7.39 2.89 -4.81
CA HIS A 126 7.57 1.53 -5.31
C HIS A 126 8.64 1.46 -6.41
N ASP A 127 8.53 2.34 -7.41
CA ASP A 127 9.44 2.35 -8.57
C ASP A 127 10.87 2.71 -8.16
N MET A 128 11.03 3.71 -7.29
CA MET A 128 12.34 4.10 -6.78
C MET A 128 12.97 2.99 -5.95
N ARG A 129 12.19 2.27 -5.13
CA ARG A 129 12.68 1.10 -4.38
C ARG A 129 13.10 -0.02 -5.33
N ALA A 130 12.30 -0.31 -6.37
CA ALA A 130 12.63 -1.31 -7.38
C ALA A 130 13.88 -0.95 -8.18
N ALA A 131 14.11 0.35 -8.44
CA ALA A 131 15.30 0.85 -9.11
C ALA A 131 16.53 0.98 -8.19
N GLY A 132 16.38 0.72 -6.88
CA GLY A 132 17.45 0.91 -5.89
C GLY A 132 17.84 2.38 -5.66
N THR A 133 16.98 3.32 -6.04
CA THR A 133 17.21 4.77 -5.93
C THR A 133 16.49 5.42 -4.75
N TRP A 134 15.62 4.68 -4.06
CA TRP A 134 14.93 5.16 -2.86
C TRP A 134 15.89 5.24 -1.67
N ASP A 135 16.04 6.44 -1.11
CA ASP A 135 16.87 6.71 0.06
C ASP A 135 16.11 7.63 1.03
N GLU A 136 15.53 7.02 2.07
CA GLU A 136 14.76 7.74 3.10
C GLU A 136 15.64 8.68 3.92
N GLU A 137 16.90 8.34 4.17
CA GLU A 137 17.80 9.15 5.00
C GLU A 137 18.22 10.44 4.28
N ARG A 138 18.25 10.41 2.94
CA ARG A 138 18.53 11.59 2.11
C ARG A 138 17.31 12.46 1.83
N GLN A 139 16.11 12.06 2.24
CA GLN A 139 14.90 12.84 1.97
C GLN A 139 14.82 14.07 2.88
N ALA A 140 14.59 15.23 2.28
CA ALA A 140 14.18 16.42 3.03
C ALA A 140 12.66 16.39 3.22
N VAL A 141 12.22 16.51 4.48
CA VAL A 141 10.80 16.60 4.83
C VAL A 141 10.48 18.04 5.20
N THR A 142 9.46 18.62 4.58
CA THR A 142 9.02 20.00 4.86
C THR A 142 7.53 20.02 5.14
N ASN A 143 7.14 20.65 6.25
CA ASN A 143 5.74 20.85 6.60
C ASN A 143 5.16 22.05 5.84
N THR A 144 3.97 21.90 5.30
CA THR A 144 3.24 22.99 4.62
C THR A 144 1.74 22.77 4.70
N ILE A 145 0.96 23.73 4.19
CA ILE A 145 -0.50 23.67 4.19
C ILE A 145 -0.99 23.32 2.79
N CYS A 146 -1.89 22.34 2.70
CA CYS A 146 -2.53 21.90 1.48
C CYS A 146 -3.37 23.04 0.85
N PRO A 147 -3.08 23.49 -0.39
CA PRO A 147 -3.78 24.62 -1.01
C PRO A 147 -5.06 24.21 -1.78
N TYR A 148 -5.46 22.93 -1.73
CA TYR A 148 -6.51 22.42 -2.62
C TYR A 148 -7.95 22.80 -2.26
N CYS A 149 -8.22 23.08 -0.97
CA CYS A 149 -9.52 23.49 -0.49
C CYS A 149 -9.36 24.24 0.85
N GLY A 150 -10.47 24.77 1.39
CA GLY A 150 -10.47 25.54 2.62
C GLY A 150 -10.25 24.77 3.93
N VAL A 151 -10.04 23.44 3.88
CA VAL A 151 -9.75 22.64 5.08
C VAL A 151 -8.37 22.96 5.64
N GLY A 152 -7.38 23.20 4.77
CA GLY A 152 -6.03 23.55 5.19
C GLY A 152 -5.27 22.42 5.90
N CYS A 153 -5.37 21.18 5.40
CA CYS A 153 -4.61 20.05 5.95
C CYS A 153 -3.11 20.35 6.00
N GLU A 154 -2.45 20.02 7.11
CA GLU A 154 -0.98 20.00 7.17
C GLU A 154 -0.44 18.84 6.33
N LEU A 155 0.64 19.10 5.59
CA LEU A 155 1.31 18.14 4.70
C LEU A 155 2.77 18.03 5.11
N GLU A 156 3.29 16.81 5.15
CA GLU A 156 4.72 16.51 5.11
C GLU A 156 5.11 16.20 3.67
N VAL A 157 5.87 17.08 3.04
CA VAL A 157 6.34 16.92 1.66
C VAL A 157 7.73 16.29 1.70
N HIS A 158 7.85 15.07 1.17
CA HIS A 158 9.12 14.33 1.12
C HIS A 158 9.79 14.58 -0.22
N VAL A 159 11.01 15.13 -0.20
CA VAL A 159 11.77 15.52 -1.39
C VAL A 159 13.08 14.75 -1.45
N GLN A 160 13.34 14.10 -2.59
CA GLN A 160 14.62 13.48 -2.92
C GLN A 160 15.08 13.97 -4.29
N ASP A 161 16.37 14.31 -4.43
CA ASP A 161 16.97 14.72 -5.71
C ASP A 161 16.17 15.83 -6.45
N ASN A 162 15.68 16.82 -5.68
CA ASN A 162 14.86 17.94 -6.15
C ASN A 162 13.51 17.52 -6.79
N ALA A 163 12.98 16.36 -6.41
CA ALA A 163 11.65 15.89 -6.76
C ALA A 163 10.84 15.50 -5.50
N ILE A 164 9.56 15.85 -5.46
CA ILE A 164 8.63 15.37 -4.44
C ILE A 164 8.35 13.90 -4.75
N VAL A 165 8.70 13.01 -3.82
CA VAL A 165 8.58 11.56 -4.00
C VAL A 165 7.34 10.99 -3.33
N LYS A 166 6.89 11.58 -2.21
CA LYS A 166 5.62 11.27 -1.55
C LYS A 166 5.14 12.44 -0.69
N VAL A 167 3.86 12.41 -0.30
CA VAL A 167 3.27 13.35 0.65
C VAL A 167 2.53 12.60 1.77
N THR A 168 2.91 12.89 3.01
CA THR A 168 2.24 12.41 4.23
C THR A 168 1.64 13.59 5.00
N SER A 169 1.15 13.34 6.21
CA SER A 169 0.72 14.37 7.15
C SER A 169 1.08 13.87 8.54
N PRO A 170 1.49 14.75 9.46
CA PRO A 170 1.67 14.38 10.86
C PRO A 170 0.36 13.83 11.42
N MET A 171 0.44 12.76 12.22
CA MET A 171 -0.75 12.12 12.81
C MET A 171 -1.27 12.88 14.03
N ASP A 172 -0.44 13.75 14.62
CA ASP A 172 -0.67 14.49 15.87
C ASP A 172 -1.18 15.93 15.66
N GLN A 173 -1.56 16.31 14.43
CA GLN A 173 -2.15 17.62 14.12
C GLN A 173 -3.68 17.63 14.17
N ASP A 174 -4.25 18.75 14.62
CA ASP A 174 -5.67 18.86 15.00
C ASP A 174 -6.67 19.02 13.83
N ILE A 175 -6.20 19.37 12.63
CA ILE A 175 -7.07 19.68 11.48
C ILE A 175 -7.63 18.40 10.85
N THR A 176 -6.78 17.41 10.60
CA THR A 176 -7.21 16.14 9.98
C THR A 176 -6.60 14.88 10.59
N ASN A 177 -5.83 14.98 11.69
CA ASN A 177 -5.21 13.83 12.36
C ASN A 177 -4.42 12.92 11.39
N GLY A 178 -3.65 13.51 10.47
CA GLY A 178 -2.86 12.76 9.47
C GLY A 178 -3.62 12.32 8.22
N HIS A 179 -4.96 12.41 8.21
CA HIS A 179 -5.77 11.97 7.08
C HIS A 179 -5.78 13.00 5.96
N LEU A 180 -5.64 12.53 4.72
CA LEU A 180 -5.67 13.38 3.53
C LEU A 180 -6.64 12.79 2.51
N CYS A 181 -7.26 13.67 1.73
CA CYS A 181 -7.98 13.26 0.53
C CYS A 181 -6.99 12.98 -0.62
N ILE A 182 -7.50 12.46 -1.74
CA ILE A 182 -6.72 12.19 -2.95
C ILE A 182 -5.87 13.40 -3.39
N LYS A 183 -6.40 14.62 -3.26
CA LYS A 183 -5.71 15.86 -3.67
C LYS A 183 -4.53 16.17 -2.77
N GLY A 184 -4.72 16.11 -1.44
CA GLY A 184 -3.63 16.33 -0.49
C GLY A 184 -2.52 15.28 -0.62
N ARG A 185 -2.90 14.01 -0.85
CA ARG A 185 -1.95 12.90 -0.86
C ARG A 185 -1.20 12.73 -2.17
N PHE A 186 -1.87 12.90 -3.31
CA PHE A 186 -1.31 12.59 -4.62
C PHE A 186 -1.22 13.79 -5.55
N GLY A 187 -1.84 14.92 -5.17
CA GLY A 187 -1.98 16.07 -6.04
C GLY A 187 -0.65 16.76 -6.38
N PHE A 188 0.42 16.55 -5.64
CA PHE A 188 1.70 17.26 -5.82
C PHE A 188 2.34 17.10 -7.22
N GLN A 189 1.91 16.15 -8.05
CA GLN A 189 2.47 15.95 -9.39
C GLN A 189 2.35 17.19 -10.31
N TYR A 190 1.33 18.06 -10.14
CA TYR A 190 1.17 19.22 -11.02
C TYR A 190 2.29 20.26 -10.87
N VAL A 191 2.86 20.43 -9.68
CA VAL A 191 3.98 21.39 -9.46
C VAL A 191 5.29 20.88 -10.03
N GLN A 192 5.40 19.57 -10.26
CA GLN A 192 6.58 18.91 -10.80
C GLN A 192 6.54 18.77 -12.32
N ARG A 193 5.43 19.16 -12.96
CA ARG A 193 5.25 19.07 -14.40
C ARG A 193 6.06 20.17 -15.10
N ARG A 194 7.39 20.06 -15.05
CA ARG A 194 8.28 20.86 -15.91
C ARG A 194 7.93 20.53 -17.36
N LYS A 195 7.85 21.56 -18.20
CA LYS A 195 7.83 21.37 -19.66
C LYS A 195 9.03 20.46 -19.97
N LYS A 196 8.80 19.25 -20.48
CA LYS A 196 9.87 18.56 -21.20
C LYS A 196 10.29 19.55 -22.28
N ASP A 197 11.56 19.91 -22.32
CA ASP A 197 12.07 20.79 -23.37
C ASP A 197 11.52 20.25 -24.69
N ARG A 198 10.72 21.08 -25.37
CA ARG A 198 10.26 20.81 -26.73
C ARG A 198 11.48 21.01 -27.61
N THR A 199 12.38 20.04 -27.61
CA THR A 199 13.40 19.91 -28.65
C THR A 199 12.74 19.36 -29.91
#